data_AF-A0AA44SK35-F1
#
_entry.id   AF-A0AA44SK35-F1
#
_cell.length_a   1.000
_cell.length_b   1.000
_cell.length_c   1.000
_cell.angle_alpha   90.00
_cell.angle_beta   90.00
_cell.angle_gamma   90.00
#
_symmetry.space_group_name_H-M   'P 1'
#
loop_
_entity.id
_entity.type
_entity.pdbx_description
1 polymer ?
#
loop_
_entity_poly.entity_id
_entity_poly.type
_entity_poly.pdbx_seq_one_letter_code
_entity_poly.pdbx_strand_id
1 'polypeptide(L)'
;MAVETYSWRSQLGAGAIEYSQAVRAAQFGDGYEQVADNGINSTAIQVPMKHTGNESEVDRIRDFLLAHTVKAFIITPPGEEKGLYRVVADSVRKTQISSKFAELTFTIKRAYGVYA
;
A
#
# COMPACT_ATOMS: atom_id res chain seq x y z
N MET A 1 -5.24 -21.59 -0.21
CA MET A 1 -6.25 -20.53 0.00
C MET A 1 -6.17 -19.57 -1.18
N ALA A 2 -7.31 -19.07 -1.67
CA ALA A 2 -7.33 -18.09 -2.75
C ALA A 2 -6.99 -16.70 -2.19
N VAL A 3 -6.22 -15.93 -2.96
CA VAL A 3 -5.84 -14.55 -2.61
C VAL A 3 -6.98 -13.63 -3.00
N GLU A 4 -7.44 -12.81 -2.07
CA GLU A 4 -8.47 -11.83 -2.39
C GLU A 4 -7.93 -10.78 -3.36
N THR A 5 -8.81 -10.28 -4.23
CA THR A 5 -8.47 -9.23 -5.21
C THR A 5 -9.30 -8.00 -4.91
N TYR A 6 -8.63 -6.86 -4.77
CA TYR A 6 -9.28 -5.57 -4.65
C TYR A 6 -9.89 -5.17 -6.00
N SER A 7 -11.22 -5.06 -6.04
CA SER A 7 -12.00 -4.88 -7.27
C SER A 7 -12.65 -3.50 -7.39
N TRP A 8 -12.51 -2.66 -6.37
CA TRP A 8 -13.10 -1.32 -6.35
C TRP A 8 -12.23 -0.31 -7.11
N ARG A 9 -12.87 0.70 -7.69
CA ARG A 9 -12.14 1.82 -8.30
C ARG A 9 -11.45 2.61 -7.20
N SER A 10 -10.23 3.06 -7.42
CA SER A 10 -9.53 3.95 -6.49
C SER A 10 -8.63 4.89 -7.24
N GLN A 11 -8.36 6.03 -6.63
CA GLN A 11 -7.53 7.11 -7.13
C GLN A 11 -6.26 7.19 -6.28
N LEU A 12 -5.26 7.91 -6.78
CA LEU A 12 -4.16 8.36 -5.93
C LEU A 12 -4.70 9.27 -4.83
N GLY A 13 -4.26 9.02 -3.60
CA GLY A 13 -4.55 9.86 -2.46
C GLY A 13 -3.70 11.13 -2.47
N ALA A 14 -3.84 11.93 -1.41
CA ALA A 14 -2.95 13.06 -1.18
C ALA A 14 -1.57 12.54 -0.74
N GLY A 15 -0.60 12.53 -1.66
CA GLY A 15 0.78 12.11 -1.39
C GLY A 15 1.49 11.58 -2.64
N ALA A 16 2.81 11.49 -2.56
CA ALA A 16 3.62 10.85 -3.59
C ALA A 16 3.59 9.31 -3.41
N ILE A 17 3.85 8.58 -4.50
CA ILE A 17 4.23 7.17 -4.37
C ILE A 17 5.65 7.15 -3.80
N GLU A 18 5.84 6.45 -2.69
CA GLU A 18 7.12 6.37 -2.00
C GLU A 18 7.85 5.09 -2.37
N TYR A 19 9.12 5.24 -2.80
CA TYR A 19 10.03 4.15 -3.07
C TYR A 19 11.14 4.19 -2.03
N SER A 20 11.16 3.23 -1.12
CA SER A 20 12.22 3.06 -0.13
C SER A 20 13.13 1.93 -0.55
N GLN A 21 14.43 2.20 -0.63
CA GLN A 21 15.45 1.21 -0.97
C GLN A 21 16.24 0.86 0.28
N ALA A 22 16.25 -0.42 0.64
CA ALA A 22 17.09 -0.96 1.68
C ALA A 22 18.45 -1.31 1.07
N VAL A 23 19.47 -0.51 1.38
CA VAL A 23 20.86 -0.73 0.96
C VAL A 23 21.78 -0.90 2.17
N ARG A 24 22.86 -1.66 2.01
CA ARG A 24 23.99 -1.72 2.94
C ARG A 24 25.14 -0.95 2.33
N ALA A 25 25.72 -0.05 3.10
CA ALA A 25 26.86 0.75 2.67
C ALA A 25 28.02 0.60 3.67
N ALA A 26 29.24 0.53 3.15
CA ALA A 26 30.48 0.52 3.93
C ALA A 26 31.43 1.56 3.36
N GLN A 27 31.82 2.53 4.20
CA GLN A 27 32.77 3.58 3.84
C GLN A 27 34.19 3.18 4.26
N PHE A 28 35.14 3.32 3.35
CA PHE A 28 36.55 3.08 3.58
C PHE A 28 37.26 4.39 3.95
N GLY A 29 38.33 4.30 4.73
CA GLY A 29 39.08 5.47 5.24
C GLY A 29 39.81 6.28 4.17
N ASP A 30 39.82 5.80 2.92
CA ASP A 30 40.35 6.48 1.72
C ASP A 30 39.27 7.27 0.96
N GLY A 31 38.04 7.31 1.47
CA GLY A 31 36.93 8.07 0.90
C GLY A 31 36.08 7.29 -0.11
N TYR A 32 36.40 6.02 -0.39
CA TYR A 32 35.55 5.16 -1.21
C TYR A 32 34.40 4.54 -0.41
N GLU A 33 33.32 4.19 -1.11
CA GLU A 33 32.15 3.56 -0.52
C GLU A 33 31.73 2.34 -1.36
N GLN A 34 31.43 1.23 -0.69
CA GLN A 34 30.78 0.08 -1.30
C GLN A 34 29.32 0.04 -0.87
N VAL A 35 28.41 0.02 -1.85
CA VAL A 35 26.96 -0.08 -1.65
C VAL A 35 26.44 -1.38 -2.27
N ALA A 36 25.58 -2.09 -1.54
CA ALA A 36 24.93 -3.32 -2.00
C ALA A 36 23.46 -3.36 -1.55
N ASP A 37 22.62 -4.10 -2.28
CA ASP A 37 21.22 -4.33 -1.88
C ASP A 37 21.12 -5.08 -0.54
N ASN A 38 20.22 -4.62 0.33
CA ASN A 38 19.96 -5.26 1.62
C ASN A 38 18.88 -6.35 1.50
N GLY A 39 19.15 -7.38 0.69
CA GLY A 39 18.29 -8.56 0.54
C GLY A 39 17.50 -8.64 -0.78
N ILE A 40 16.71 -9.72 -0.92
CA ILE A 40 16.01 -10.07 -2.18
C ILE A 40 14.89 -9.08 -2.55
N ASN A 41 14.29 -8.41 -1.58
CA ASN A 41 13.23 -7.41 -1.79
C ASN A 41 13.67 -6.06 -1.19
N SER A 42 14.74 -5.47 -1.75
CA SER A 42 15.31 -4.23 -1.25
C SER A 42 14.42 -3.01 -1.50
N THR A 43 13.53 -3.05 -2.50
CA THR A 43 12.60 -1.96 -2.80
C THR A 43 11.26 -2.18 -2.11
N ALA A 44 10.86 -1.28 -1.21
CA ALA A 44 9.51 -1.22 -0.66
C ALA A 44 8.77 -0.01 -1.21
N ILE A 45 7.59 -0.27 -1.78
CA ILE A 45 6.71 0.75 -2.38
C ILE A 45 5.54 1.02 -1.44
N GLN A 46 5.24 2.29 -1.18
CA GLN A 46 4.01 2.72 -0.52
C GLN A 46 3.20 3.62 -1.44
N VAL A 47 1.91 3.32 -1.56
CA VAL A 47 0.99 4.04 -2.44
C VAL A 47 -0.14 4.61 -1.58
N PRO A 48 -0.25 5.95 -1.44
CA PRO A 48 -1.42 6.58 -0.85
C PRO A 48 -2.59 6.46 -1.83
N MET A 49 -3.71 5.95 -1.35
CA MET A 49 -4.91 5.70 -2.13
C MET A 49 -6.11 6.43 -1.56
N LYS A 50 -7.06 6.72 -2.46
CA LYS A 50 -8.33 7.35 -2.12
C LYS A 50 -9.48 6.70 -2.87
N HIS A 51 -10.60 6.53 -2.19
CA HIS A 51 -11.86 6.12 -2.77
C HIS A 51 -12.97 7.04 -2.28
N THR A 52 -13.85 7.47 -3.18
CA THR A 52 -15.03 8.26 -2.84
C THR A 52 -16.24 7.58 -3.44
N GLY A 53 -17.25 7.31 -2.61
CA GLY A 53 -18.40 6.51 -3.01
C GLY A 53 -19.59 6.70 -2.08
N ASN A 54 -20.61 5.87 -2.27
CA ASN A 54 -21.74 5.86 -1.33
C ASN A 54 -21.31 5.26 0.01
N GLU A 55 -22.04 5.60 1.07
CA GLU A 55 -21.71 5.19 2.44
C GLU A 55 -21.55 3.66 2.58
N SER A 56 -22.49 2.89 2.01
CA SER A 56 -22.50 1.43 2.10
C SER A 56 -21.38 0.74 1.31
N GLU A 57 -20.88 1.36 0.24
CA GLU A 57 -19.71 0.89 -0.51
C GLU A 57 -18.43 1.22 0.25
N VAL A 58 -18.32 2.44 0.76
CA VAL A 58 -17.18 2.87 1.59
C VAL A 58 -17.01 1.98 2.81
N ASP A 59 -18.10 1.61 3.49
CA ASP A 59 -18.05 0.69 4.63
C ASP A 59 -17.57 -0.71 4.23
N ARG A 60 -18.04 -1.26 3.09
CA ARG A 60 -17.57 -2.55 2.58
C ARG A 60 -16.07 -2.52 2.25
N ILE A 61 -15.59 -1.44 1.65
CA ILE A 61 -14.17 -1.27 1.32
C ILE A 61 -13.36 -1.13 2.61
N ARG A 62 -13.84 -0.35 3.59
CA ARG A 62 -13.17 -0.21 4.90
C ARG A 62 -12.98 -1.57 5.55
N ASP A 63 -14.03 -2.38 5.61
CA ASP A 63 -13.99 -3.68 6.28
C ASP A 63 -13.01 -4.63 5.56
N PHE A 64 -12.99 -4.60 4.22
CA PHE A 64 -11.98 -5.31 3.42
C PHE A 64 -10.55 -4.85 3.78
N LEU A 65 -10.30 -3.53 3.80
CA LEU A 65 -8.97 -2.99 4.07
C LEU A 65 -8.47 -3.32 5.49
N LEU A 66 -9.36 -3.28 6.49
CA LEU A 66 -9.00 -3.61 7.87
C LEU A 66 -8.63 -5.09 8.03
N ALA A 67 -9.28 -6.00 7.30
CA ALA A 67 -8.92 -7.42 7.26
C ALA A 67 -7.55 -7.68 6.60
N HIS A 68 -7.06 -6.74 5.80
CA HIS A 68 -5.84 -6.86 4.98
C HIS A 68 -4.65 -6.03 5.49
N THR A 69 -4.61 -5.75 6.79
CA THR A 69 -3.43 -5.14 7.44
C THR A 69 -2.27 -6.13 7.58
N VAL A 70 -2.61 -7.41 7.77
CA VAL A 70 -1.65 -8.53 7.85
C VAL A 70 -1.64 -9.33 6.55
N LYS A 71 -2.82 -9.61 5.98
CA LYS A 71 -2.99 -10.41 4.76
C LYS A 71 -2.76 -9.56 3.52
N ALA A 72 -2.00 -10.09 2.56
CA ALA A 72 -1.84 -9.44 1.27
C ALA A 72 -3.02 -9.76 0.33
N PHE A 73 -3.37 -8.81 -0.52
CA PHE A 73 -4.36 -8.94 -1.58
C PHE A 73 -3.77 -8.49 -2.92
N ILE A 74 -4.41 -8.91 -4.00
CA ILE A 74 -4.03 -8.52 -5.36
C ILE A 74 -4.68 -7.19 -5.71
N ILE A 75 -3.90 -6.24 -6.21
CA ILE A 75 -4.40 -4.96 -6.74
C ILE A 75 -3.46 -4.45 -7.84
N THR A 76 -4.00 -3.65 -8.75
CA THR A 76 -3.23 -2.77 -9.65
C THR A 76 -3.44 -1.33 -9.16
N PRO A 77 -2.54 -0.79 -8.32
CA PRO A 77 -2.70 0.57 -7.80
C PRO A 77 -2.55 1.58 -8.95
N PRO A 78 -3.22 2.75 -8.88
CA PRO A 78 -3.00 3.81 -9.85
C PRO A 78 -1.52 4.21 -9.89
N GLY A 79 -0.91 4.17 -11.07
CA GLY A 79 0.52 4.51 -11.25
C GLY A 79 1.51 3.39 -10.93
N GLU A 80 1.03 2.20 -10.54
CA GLU A 80 1.88 1.04 -10.22
C GLU A 80 1.42 -0.22 -10.94
N GLU A 81 2.30 -1.22 -10.96
CA GLU A 81 1.99 -2.52 -11.57
C GLU A 81 1.13 -3.39 -10.65
N LYS A 82 0.40 -4.32 -11.30
CA LYS A 82 -0.36 -5.36 -10.61
C LYS A 82 0.57 -6.17 -9.71
N GLY A 83 0.19 -6.34 -8.45
CA GLY A 83 0.99 -7.09 -7.50
C GLY A 83 0.26 -7.43 -6.21
N LEU A 84 1.01 -7.97 -5.27
CA LEU A 84 0.56 -8.21 -3.90
C LEU A 84 0.87 -6.99 -3.04
N TYR A 85 -0.17 -6.49 -2.37
CA TYR A 85 -0.08 -5.36 -1.46
C TYR A 85 -0.83 -5.70 -0.18
N ARG A 86 -0.48 -5.00 0.89
CA ARG A 86 -1.22 -5.02 2.16
C ARG A 86 -1.43 -3.60 2.64
N VAL A 87 -2.43 -3.42 3.50
CA VAL A 87 -2.72 -2.11 4.09
C VAL A 87 -1.67 -1.79 5.15
N VAL A 88 -1.19 -0.55 5.16
CA VAL A 88 -0.36 -0.03 6.24
C VAL A 88 -1.25 0.14 7.47
N ALA A 89 -0.87 -0.47 8.59
CA ALA A 89 -1.60 -0.33 9.85
C ALA A 89 -1.82 1.16 10.19
N ASP A 90 -2.98 1.47 10.76
CA ASP A 90 -3.37 2.83 11.16
C ASP A 90 -3.46 3.88 10.03
N SER A 91 -3.43 3.46 8.76
CA SER A 91 -3.54 4.37 7.60
C SER A 91 -4.96 4.61 7.10
N VAL A 92 -5.91 3.71 7.42
CA VAL A 92 -7.29 3.78 6.93
C VAL A 92 -8.07 4.87 7.64
N ARG A 93 -8.56 5.88 6.90
CA ARG A 93 -9.34 7.00 7.42
C ARG A 93 -10.59 7.21 6.58
N LYS A 94 -11.75 7.25 7.24
CA LYS A 94 -13.05 7.55 6.63
C LYS A 94 -13.46 8.98 6.97
N THR A 95 -13.82 9.76 5.95
CA THR A 95 -14.32 11.13 6.08
C THR A 95 -15.71 11.20 5.46
N GLN A 96 -16.70 11.65 6.23
CA GLN A 96 -18.05 11.82 5.73
C GLN A 96 -18.15 13.11 4.90
N ILE A 97 -18.61 13.01 3.66
CA ILE A 97 -18.86 14.17 2.79
C ILE A 97 -20.31 14.63 2.94
N SER A 98 -21.24 13.67 2.99
CA SER A 98 -22.68 13.89 3.19
C SER A 98 -23.32 12.66 3.84
N SER A 99 -24.63 12.70 4.10
CA SER A 99 -25.37 11.55 4.63
C SER A 99 -25.34 10.31 3.72
N LYS A 100 -25.10 10.48 2.42
CA LYS A 100 -25.10 9.39 1.44
C LYS A 100 -23.71 9.05 0.87
N PHE A 101 -22.74 9.94 1.03
CA PHE A 101 -21.42 9.83 0.41
C PHE A 101 -20.30 10.03 1.42
N ALA A 102 -19.25 9.23 1.30
CA ALA A 102 -18.05 9.32 2.09
C ALA A 102 -16.80 9.15 1.23
N GLU A 103 -15.69 9.62 1.79
CA GLU A 103 -14.35 9.40 1.27
C GLU A 103 -13.60 8.45 2.22
N LEU A 104 -12.78 7.60 1.63
CA LEU A 104 -11.88 6.70 2.31
C LEU A 104 -10.47 6.93 1.78
N THR A 105 -9.55 7.22 2.68
CA THR A 105 -8.11 7.33 2.39
C THR A 105 -7.36 6.22 3.12
N PHE A 106 -6.36 5.65 2.47
CA PHE A 106 -5.57 4.54 3.03
C PHE A 106 -4.24 4.44 2.30
N THR A 107 -3.24 3.83 2.93
CA THR A 107 -1.94 3.57 2.30
C THR A 107 -1.74 2.07 2.16
N ILE A 108 -1.35 1.63 0.97
CA ILE A 108 -0.93 0.24 0.75
C ILE A 108 0.58 0.18 0.60
N LYS A 109 1.16 -0.95 1.02
CA LYS A 109 2.58 -1.25 0.81
C LYS A 109 2.76 -2.57 0.10
N ARG A 110 3.75 -2.64 -0.78
CA ARG A 110 4.07 -3.86 -1.52
C ARG A 110 4.46 -4.98 -0.54
N ALA A 111 3.89 -6.15 -0.76
CA ALA A 111 4.10 -7.32 0.10
C ALA A 111 4.90 -8.38 -0.66
N TYR A 112 5.90 -8.94 0.01
CA TYR A 112 6.76 -9.99 -0.52
C TYR A 112 6.72 -11.21 0.39
N GLY A 113 5.96 -12.24 0.00
CA GLY A 113 5.98 -13.55 0.66
C GLY A 113 4.85 -13.86 1.65
N VAL A 114 4.28 -15.05 1.43
CA VAL A 114 3.35 -15.88 2.22
C VAL A 114 1.89 -15.41 2.38
N TYR A 115 1.04 -16.15 1.65
CA TYR A 115 -0.40 -16.26 1.88
C TYR A 115 -0.66 -16.85 3.27
N ALA A 116 -1.23 -16.05 4.17
CA ALA A 116 -1.76 -16.53 5.45
C ALA A 116 -3.23 -16.14 5.58
#